data_AF-A0A958QZ09-F1
#
_entry.id   AF-A0A958QZ09-F1
#
_cell.length_a   1.000
_cell.length_b   1.000
_cell.length_c   1.000
_cell.angle_alpha   90.00
_cell.angle_beta   90.00
_cell.angle_gamma   90.00
#
_symmetry.space_group_name_H-M   'P 1'
#
loop_
_entity.id
_entity.type
_entity.pdbx_description
1 polymer ?
#
loop_
_entity_poly.entity_id
_entity_poly.type
_entity_poly.pdbx_seq_one_letter_code
_entity_poly.pdbx_strand_id
1 'polypeptide(L)' 'DVDLAMIMGTGFPPFRGGLLRYADSLGSSHVVQELELYASRLGKRFAPTRPYLNMAKTNRTFY' A
#
# COMPACT_ATOMS: atom_id res chain seq x y z
N ASP A 1 10.28 -10.68 -1.85
CA ASP A 1 10.69 -10.39 -3.25
C ASP A 1 10.29 -9.01 -3.73
N VAL A 2 9.01 -8.61 -3.65
CA VAL A 2 8.54 -7.28 -4.11
C VAL A 2 9.32 -6.12 -3.48
N ASP A 3 9.53 -6.15 -2.18
CA ASP A 3 10.21 -5.04 -1.47
C ASP A 3 11.66 -4.84 -1.92
N LEU A 4 12.40 -5.93 -2.12
CA LEU A 4 13.75 -5.86 -2.66
C LEU A 4 13.75 -5.34 -4.11
N ALA A 5 12.81 -5.81 -4.94
CA ALA A 5 12.67 -5.35 -6.32
C ALA A 5 12.32 -3.86 -6.39
N MET A 6 11.47 -3.35 -5.49
CA MET A 6 11.14 -1.93 -5.43
C MET A 6 12.34 -1.08 -5.01
N ILE A 7 13.11 -1.54 -4.02
CA ILE A 7 14.33 -0.86 -3.56
C ILE A 7 15.37 -0.82 -4.69
N MET A 8 15.69 -1.96 -5.30
CA MET A 8 16.76 -2.05 -6.29
C MET A 8 16.35 -1.54 -7.67
N GLY A 9 15.08 -1.72 -8.06
CA GLY A 9 14.60 -1.39 -9.41
C GLY A 9 14.13 0.05 -9.56
N THR A 10 13.47 0.61 -8.54
CA THR A 10 12.88 1.97 -8.62
C THR A 10 13.58 2.98 -7.70
N GLY A 11 14.49 2.53 -6.85
CA GLY A 11 15.12 3.38 -5.83
C GLY A 11 14.22 3.66 -4.64
N PHE A 12 13.26 2.79 -4.33
CA PHE A 12 12.39 2.98 -3.15
C PHE A 12 13.24 3.10 -1.87
N PRO A 13 12.95 4.05 -0.95
CA PRO A 13 13.80 4.33 0.20
C PRO A 13 14.12 3.08 1.06
N PRO A 14 15.39 2.65 1.14
CA PRO A 14 15.75 1.41 1.86
C PRO A 14 15.44 1.47 3.36
N PHE A 15 15.54 2.66 3.97
CA PHE A 15 15.27 2.85 5.40
C PHE A 15 13.79 2.66 5.79
N ARG A 16 12.87 2.57 4.81
CA ARG A 16 11.47 2.21 5.03
C ARG A 16 11.22 0.69 4.94
N GLY A 17 12.26 -0.09 4.67
CA GLY A 17 12.20 -1.56 4.61
C GLY A 17 11.59 -2.14 3.34
N GLY A 18 11.13 -1.29 2.41
CA GLY A 18 10.44 -1.68 1.17
C GLY A 18 9.00 -1.15 1.09
N LEU A 19 8.36 -1.32 -0.06
CA LEU A 19 7.04 -0.73 -0.32
C LEU A 19 5.94 -1.36 0.56
N LEU A 20 5.90 -2.69 0.64
CA LEU A 20 4.93 -3.45 1.41
C LEU A 20 5.19 -3.31 2.91
N ARG A 21 6.47 -3.35 3.32
CA ARG A 21 6.86 -3.11 4.71
C ARG A 21 6.45 -1.72 5.18
N TYR A 22 6.61 -0.73 4.30
CA TYR A 22 6.15 0.62 4.56
C TYR A 22 4.62 0.70 4.65
N ALA A 23 3.89 0.05 3.75
CA ALA A 23 2.43 -0.02 3.81
C ALA A 23 1.93 -0.63 5.13
N ASP A 24 2.58 -1.68 5.63
CA ASP A 24 2.26 -2.29 6.93
C ASP A 24 2.54 -1.34 8.09
N SER A 25 3.63 -0.55 8.03
CA SER A 25 3.95 0.45 9.06
C SER A 25 2.93 1.59 9.15
N LEU A 26 2.26 1.91 8.03
CA LEU A 26 1.16 2.88 7.99
C LEU A 26 -0.18 2.28 8.42
N GLY A 27 -0.35 0.97 8.20
CA GLY A 27 -1.61 0.26 8.41
C GLY A 27 -2.49 0.23 7.16
N SER A 28 -3.01 -0.95 6.85
CA SER A 28 -3.82 -1.21 5.64
C SER A 28 -5.08 -0.34 5.56
N SER A 29 -5.74 -0.07 6.70
CA SER A 29 -6.88 0.84 6.78
C SER A 29 -6.54 2.28 6.39
N HIS A 30 -5.37 2.78 6.81
CA HIS A 30 -4.94 4.14 6.47
C HIS A 30 -4.68 4.27 4.95
N VAL A 31 -3.98 3.30 4.37
CA VAL A 31 -3.69 3.30 2.93
C VAL A 31 -4.96 3.18 2.09
N VAL A 32 -5.95 2.38 2.53
CA VAL A 32 -7.27 2.31 1.86
C VAL A 32 -7.96 3.67 1.85
N GLN A 33 -7.99 4.39 2.98
CA GLN A 33 -8.62 5.71 3.07
C GLN A 33 -7.97 6.72 2.12
N GLU A 34 -6.64 6.73 2.06
CA GLU A 34 -5.90 7.59 1.11
C GLU A 34 -6.22 7.22 -0.35
N LEU A 35 -6.27 5.92 -0.68
CA LEU A 35 -6.64 5.48 -2.03
C LEU A 35 -8.07 5.87 -2.41
N GLU A 36 -9.03 5.79 -1.49
CA GLU A 36 -10.41 6.27 -1.71
C GLU A 36 -10.45 7.79 -1.93
N LEU A 37 -9.67 8.55 -1.16
CA LEU A 37 -9.53 9.99 -1.35
C LEU A 37 -8.97 10.31 -2.75
N TYR A 38 -7.89 9.65 -3.17
CA TYR A 38 -7.36 9.83 -4.52
C TYR A 38 -8.32 9.37 -5.60
N ALA A 39 -9.07 8.28 -5.38
CA ALA A 39 -10.07 7.82 -6.32
C ALA A 39 -11.19 8.84 -6.54
N SER A 40 -11.61 9.52 -5.47
CA SER A 40 -12.62 10.59 -5.53
C SER A 40 -12.14 11.83 -6.29
N ARG A 41 -10.84 12.16 -6.21
CA ARG A 41 -10.27 13.39 -6.78
C ARG A 41 -9.67 13.20 -8.17
N LEU A 42 -9.03 12.07 -8.41
CA LEU A 42 -8.20 11.78 -9.59
C LEU A 42 -8.79 10.65 -10.45
N GLY A 43 -9.88 10.03 -10.00
CA GLY A 43 -10.66 9.03 -10.73
C GLY A 43 -10.33 7.58 -10.38
N LYS A 44 -11.10 6.67 -10.98
CA LYS A 44 -11.17 5.23 -10.63
C LYS A 44 -9.84 4.47 -10.65
N ARG A 45 -8.79 4.98 -11.30
CA ARG A 45 -7.46 4.33 -11.36
C ARG A 45 -6.85 4.16 -9.96
N PHE A 46 -7.21 5.02 -9.01
CA PHE A 46 -6.72 4.98 -7.64
C PHE A 46 -7.61 4.17 -6.69
N ALA A 47 -8.71 3.59 -7.17
CA ALA A 47 -9.61 2.83 -6.31
C ALA A 47 -8.89 1.62 -5.69
N PRO A 48 -9.02 1.38 -4.38
CA PRO A 48 -8.38 0.25 -3.72
C PRO A 48 -8.92 -1.07 -4.27
N THR A 49 -8.03 -2.06 -4.40
CA THR A 49 -8.41 -3.37 -4.92
C THR A 49 -9.23 -4.15 -3.88
N ARG A 50 -10.10 -5.05 -4.35
CA ARG A 50 -10.94 -5.89 -3.47
C ARG A 50 -10.11 -6.68 -2.42
N PRO A 51 -8.96 -7.30 -2.78
CA PRO A 51 -8.13 -7.97 -1.78
C PRO A 51 -7.59 -7.02 -0.71
N TYR A 52 -7.18 -5.81 -1.10
CA TYR A 52 -6.64 -4.82 -0.18
C TYR A 52 -7.70 -4.27 0.78
N LEU A 53 -8.94 -4.07 0.29
CA LEU A 53 -10.10 -3.74 1.13
C LEU A 53 -10.38 -4.83 2.19
N ASN A 54 -10.28 -6.10 1.81
CA ASN A 54 -10.46 -7.21 2.76
C ASN A 54 -9.33 -7.25 3.79
N MET A 55 -8.10 -6.93 3.37
CA MET A 55 -6.94 -6.84 4.25
C MET A 55 -7.14 -5.77 5.32
N ALA A 56 -7.61 -4.58 4.92
CA ALA A 56 -7.96 -3.50 5.84
C ALA A 56 -9.08 -3.89 6.82
N LYS A 57 -10.15 -4.53 6.34
CA LYS A 57 -11.27 -4.99 7.19
C LYS A 57 -10.85 -6.02 8.24
N THR A 58 -9.85 -6.83 7.94
CA THR A 58 -9.36 -7.89 8.83
C THR A 58 -8.09 -7.50 9.59
N ASN A 59 -7.68 -6.23 9.47
CA ASN A 59 -6.45 -5.67 10.06
C ASN A 59 -5.20 -6.53 9.80
N ARG A 60 -5.11 -7.10 8.59
CA ARG A 60 -3.97 -7.90 8.16
C ARG A 60 -2.86 -7.04 7.58
N THR A 61 -1.66 -7.61 7.61
CA THR A 61 -0.40 -7.11 7.07
C THR A 61 0.07 -7.99 5.91
N PHE A 62 1.03 -7.49 5.13
CA PHE A 62 1.72 -8.28 4.10
C PHE A 62 2.76 -9.24 4.70
N TYR A 63 3.34 -8.87 5.84
CA TYR A 63 4.33 -9.64 6.58
C TYR A 63 3.75 -10.32 7.82
#